data_AF-A0AAN8RWX1-F1
#
_entry.id   AF-A0AAN8RWX1-F1
#
_cell.length_a   1.000
_cell.length_b   1.000
_cell.length_c   1.000
_cell.angle_alpha   90.00
_cell.angle_beta   90.00
_cell.angle_gamma   90.00
#
_symmetry.space_group_name_H-M   'P 1'
#
loop_
_entity.id
_entity.type
_entity.pdbx_description
1 polymer ?
#
loop_
_entity_poly.entity_id
_entity_poly.type
_entity_poly.pdbx_seq_one_letter_code
_entity_poly.pdbx_strand_id
1 'polypeptide(L)'
;METDDNPDGTRRHFAIVFILGAPGAGKGTLCTHLATAYNLVHFSVGDSLRIWMRANRDKPLAERIQQKLQNQGFLIPEELNPFILEAIQDAMMNQEACNGILLDGFPRCMEQLESWNTWPFSDDLTLKGGSKPDVVLSFTVNKEIAKARYLARGRDGNDNEGVFEKRFAEYITETVPVENAYRKRGMLIEFDTNGTKEENVDLLTRKLEENGLWNRLMTIGDNRKSFFIV
;
A
#
# COMPACT_ATOMS: atom_id res chain seq x y z
N MET A 1 -28.64 -9.70 5.46
CA MET A 1 -27.77 -10.84 5.11
C MET A 1 -27.80 -10.90 3.60
N GLU A 2 -26.93 -10.15 2.93
CA GLU A 2 -26.76 -10.22 1.48
C GLU A 2 -25.46 -10.96 1.24
N THR A 3 -25.61 -12.19 0.76
CA THR A 3 -24.52 -13.01 0.24
C THR A 3 -24.16 -12.45 -1.13
N ASP A 4 -23.03 -11.76 -1.17
CA ASP A 4 -22.36 -11.27 -2.39
C ASP A 4 -21.71 -12.47 -3.10
N ASP A 5 -22.55 -13.41 -3.57
CA ASP A 5 -22.15 -14.53 -4.41
C ASP A 5 -22.21 -14.10 -5.87
N ASN A 6 -21.06 -13.70 -6.39
CA ASN A 6 -20.87 -13.47 -7.82
C ASN A 6 -21.02 -14.82 -8.59
N PRO A 7 -22.05 -15.00 -9.43
CA PRO A 7 -22.41 -16.31 -9.99
C PRO A 7 -21.43 -16.85 -11.04
N ASP A 8 -20.49 -16.04 -11.52
CA ASP A 8 -19.71 -16.35 -12.72
C ASP A 8 -18.22 -16.67 -12.45
N GLY A 9 -17.80 -16.73 -11.17
CA GLY A 9 -16.47 -17.22 -10.74
C GLY A 9 -15.24 -16.54 -11.35
N THR A 10 -15.38 -15.53 -12.22
CA THR A 10 -14.28 -14.91 -12.94
C THR A 10 -13.61 -13.84 -12.09
N ARG A 11 -12.53 -14.24 -11.41
CA ARG A 11 -11.64 -13.45 -10.54
C ARG A 11 -10.81 -12.39 -11.31
N ARG A 12 -10.26 -11.41 -10.60
CA ARG A 12 -9.27 -10.44 -11.14
C ARG A 12 -7.99 -11.14 -11.53
N HIS A 13 -7.44 -10.77 -12.68
CA HIS A 13 -6.09 -11.17 -13.11
C HIS A 13 -5.00 -10.30 -12.48
N PHE A 14 -5.36 -9.11 -11.97
CA PHE A 14 -4.46 -8.09 -11.46
C PHE A 14 -4.79 -7.77 -10.00
N ALA A 15 -3.84 -7.99 -9.10
CA ALA A 15 -4.01 -7.79 -7.66
C ALA A 15 -3.84 -6.32 -7.24
N ILE A 16 -4.70 -5.82 -6.36
CA ILE A 16 -4.55 -4.52 -5.70
C ILE A 16 -4.32 -4.74 -4.21
N VAL A 17 -3.12 -4.40 -3.75
CA VAL A 17 -2.69 -4.61 -2.36
C VAL A 17 -2.44 -3.26 -1.70
N PHE A 18 -3.11 -3.00 -0.59
CA PHE A 18 -2.85 -1.80 0.21
C PHE A 18 -1.76 -2.07 1.24
N ILE A 19 -0.87 -1.10 1.43
CA ILE A 19 0.22 -1.21 2.39
C ILE A 19 0.11 -0.09 3.43
N LEU A 20 -0.14 -0.52 4.67
CA LEU A 20 -0.29 0.33 5.85
C LEU A 20 0.88 0.12 6.81
N GLY A 21 1.01 1.04 7.77
CA GLY A 21 1.98 0.91 8.86
C GLY A 21 2.68 2.22 9.21
N ALA A 22 3.35 2.21 10.36
CA ALA A 22 3.96 3.40 10.94
C ALA A 22 5.07 4.00 10.05
N PRO A 23 5.36 5.32 10.17
CA PRO A 23 6.62 5.86 9.69
C PRO A 23 7.78 5.10 10.36
N GLY A 24 8.82 4.73 9.59
CA GLY A 24 9.95 3.93 10.12
C GLY A 24 9.72 2.40 10.17
N ALA A 25 8.54 1.90 9.81
CA ALA A 25 8.23 0.45 9.80
C ALA A 25 8.96 -0.37 8.72
N GLY A 26 9.70 0.28 7.81
CA GLY A 26 10.39 -0.42 6.72
C GLY A 26 9.53 -0.72 5.49
N LYS A 27 8.30 -0.18 5.40
CA LYS A 27 7.35 -0.41 4.29
C LYS A 27 8.00 -0.46 2.91
N GLY A 28 8.65 0.63 2.48
CA GLY A 28 9.27 0.68 1.16
C GLY A 28 10.28 -0.44 0.90
N THR A 29 11.09 -0.84 1.89
CA THR A 29 12.03 -1.96 1.76
C THR A 29 11.30 -3.29 1.59
N LEU A 30 10.26 -3.52 2.36
CA LEU A 30 9.44 -4.73 2.30
C LEU A 30 8.61 -4.77 1.01
N CYS A 31 8.08 -3.63 0.56
CA CYS A 31 7.39 -3.51 -0.72
C CYS A 31 8.32 -3.79 -1.91
N THR A 32 9.57 -3.30 -1.89
CA THR A 32 10.56 -3.65 -2.93
C THR A 32 10.80 -5.16 -2.98
N HIS A 33 10.94 -5.81 -1.81
CA HIS A 33 11.07 -7.28 -1.74
C HIS A 33 9.84 -7.98 -2.34
N LEU A 34 8.64 -7.58 -1.94
CA LEU A 34 7.38 -8.16 -2.45
C LEU A 34 7.20 -7.94 -3.95
N ALA A 35 7.53 -6.75 -4.44
CA ALA A 35 7.47 -6.41 -5.85
C ALA A 35 8.32 -7.36 -6.70
N THR A 36 9.55 -7.63 -6.27
CA THR A 36 10.43 -8.59 -6.95
C THR A 36 9.95 -10.04 -6.78
N ALA A 37 9.62 -10.46 -5.56
CA ALA A 37 9.29 -11.86 -5.27
C ALA A 37 7.99 -12.35 -5.92
N TYR A 38 6.99 -11.46 -6.03
CA TYR A 38 5.66 -11.80 -6.55
C TYR A 38 5.33 -11.13 -7.88
N ASN A 39 6.32 -10.49 -8.51
CA ASN A 39 6.17 -9.76 -9.77
C ASN A 39 5.05 -8.70 -9.71
N LEU A 40 5.12 -7.81 -8.72
CA LEU A 40 4.15 -6.73 -8.48
C LEU A 40 4.81 -5.37 -8.73
N VAL A 41 4.00 -4.37 -9.06
CA VAL A 41 4.43 -2.96 -9.14
C VAL A 41 4.41 -2.35 -7.73
N HIS A 42 5.51 -1.74 -7.30
CA HIS A 42 5.52 -0.95 -6.06
C HIS A 42 5.24 0.52 -6.38
N PHE A 43 4.09 1.02 -5.93
CA PHE A 43 3.75 2.43 -6.00
C PHE A 43 3.79 3.08 -4.61
N SER A 44 4.80 3.91 -4.37
CA SER A 44 4.91 4.72 -3.14
C SER A 44 4.24 6.06 -3.33
N VAL A 45 3.06 6.24 -2.73
CA VAL A 45 2.25 7.48 -2.84
C VAL A 45 3.09 8.70 -2.46
N GLY A 46 3.81 8.62 -1.35
CA GLY A 46 4.62 9.72 -0.87
C GLY A 46 5.78 10.06 -1.82
N ASP A 47 6.43 9.07 -2.43
CA ASP A 47 7.53 9.32 -3.38
C ASP A 47 6.99 9.87 -4.71
N SER A 48 5.87 9.34 -5.21
CA SER A 48 5.20 9.83 -6.43
C SER A 48 4.78 11.29 -6.28
N LEU A 49 4.14 11.66 -5.16
CA LEU A 49 3.78 13.05 -4.87
C LEU A 49 5.01 13.96 -4.78
N ARG A 50 6.12 13.50 -4.20
CA ARG A 50 7.38 14.27 -4.16
C ARG A 50 7.94 14.51 -5.56
N ILE A 51 7.94 13.49 -6.42
CA ILE A 51 8.43 13.58 -7.80
C ILE A 51 7.54 14.56 -8.58
N TRP A 52 6.22 14.38 -8.51
CA TRP A 52 5.27 15.24 -9.19
C TRP A 52 5.39 16.70 -8.75
N MET A 53 5.45 16.96 -7.44
CA MET A 53 5.62 18.29 -6.87
C MET A 53 6.93 18.96 -7.34
N ARG A 54 8.03 18.20 -7.41
CA ARG A 54 9.33 18.72 -7.88
C ARG A 54 9.30 19.12 -9.35
N ALA A 55 8.52 18.41 -10.17
CA ALA A 55 8.35 18.69 -11.60
C ALA A 55 7.33 19.81 -11.89
N ASN A 56 6.37 20.05 -10.98
CA ASN A 56 5.23 20.94 -11.20
C ASN A 56 5.21 22.12 -10.20
N ARG A 57 6.37 22.70 -9.89
CA ARG A 57 6.52 23.72 -8.82
C ARG A 57 5.66 24.97 -9.00
N ASP A 58 5.23 25.26 -10.22
CA ASP A 58 4.35 26.38 -10.58
C ASP A 58 2.86 26.11 -10.29
N LYS A 59 2.48 24.87 -9.98
CA LYS A 59 1.08 24.50 -9.75
C LYS A 59 0.67 24.74 -8.28
N PRO A 60 -0.54 25.29 -8.02
CA PRO A 60 -1.06 25.42 -6.66
C PRO A 60 -1.13 24.09 -5.88
N LEU A 61 -1.35 22.97 -6.58
CA LEU A 61 -1.34 21.64 -5.97
C LEU A 61 0.05 21.25 -5.44
N ALA A 62 1.15 21.70 -6.06
CA ALA A 62 2.49 21.39 -5.58
C ALA A 62 2.76 22.02 -4.20
N GLU A 63 2.27 23.24 -3.97
CA GLU A 63 2.33 23.88 -2.65
C GLU A 63 1.53 23.10 -1.61
N ARG A 64 0.31 22.66 -1.93
CA ARG A 64 -0.50 21.85 -1.01
C ARG A 64 0.11 20.50 -0.71
N ILE A 65 0.68 19.82 -1.71
CA ILE A 65 1.46 18.59 -1.52
C ILE A 65 2.62 18.85 -0.56
N GLN A 66 3.39 19.92 -0.78
CA GLN A 66 4.50 20.29 0.09
C GLN A 66 4.03 20.48 1.54
N GLN A 67 2.94 21.25 1.73
CA GLN A 67 2.37 21.50 3.04
C GLN A 67 1.93 20.20 3.72
N LYS A 68 1.21 19.29 3.04
CA LYS A 68 0.79 18.01 3.63
C LYS A 68 1.95 17.08 3.95
N LEU A 69 2.97 17.05 3.10
CA LEU A 69 4.16 16.24 3.35
C LEU A 69 5.03 16.76 4.51
N GLN A 70 5.11 18.08 4.71
CA GLN A 70 5.97 18.70 5.73
C GLN A 70 5.23 18.99 7.05
N ASN A 71 4.00 19.49 6.97
CA ASN A 71 3.27 20.09 8.09
C ASN A 71 2.18 19.19 8.67
N GLN A 72 2.12 17.92 8.25
CA GLN A 72 1.09 16.91 8.57
C GLN A 72 -0.21 17.05 7.76
N GLY A 73 -0.97 15.97 7.78
CA GLY A 73 -2.24 15.80 7.11
C GLY A 73 -2.11 15.03 5.79
N PHE A 74 -3.26 14.86 5.17
CA PHE A 74 -3.41 14.15 3.92
C PHE A 74 -3.91 15.09 2.82
N LEU A 75 -3.63 14.72 1.58
CA LEU A 75 -4.37 15.26 0.45
C LEU A 75 -5.81 14.78 0.55
N ILE A 76 -6.74 15.66 0.19
CA ILE A 76 -8.15 15.29 0.05
C ILE A 76 -8.30 14.28 -1.11
N PRO A 77 -9.34 13.43 -1.08
CA PRO A 77 -9.54 12.41 -2.11
C PRO A 77 -9.48 12.94 -3.55
N GLU A 78 -10.05 14.10 -3.84
CA GLU A 78 -10.08 14.71 -5.17
C GLU A 78 -8.68 15.02 -5.71
N GLU A 79 -7.72 15.26 -4.82
CA GLU A 79 -6.34 15.54 -5.17
C GLU A 79 -5.49 14.27 -5.21
N LEU A 80 -5.83 13.25 -4.41
CA LEU A 80 -5.04 12.02 -4.30
C LEU A 80 -5.48 10.94 -5.28
N ASN A 81 -6.78 10.73 -5.41
CA ASN A 81 -7.35 9.61 -6.17
C ASN A 81 -6.94 9.60 -7.65
N PRO A 82 -6.77 10.74 -8.34
CA PRO A 82 -6.24 10.74 -9.71
C PRO A 82 -4.86 10.07 -9.81
N PHE A 83 -3.95 10.30 -8.85
CA PHE A 83 -2.64 9.64 -8.84
C PHE A 83 -2.72 8.14 -8.60
N ILE A 84 -3.64 7.72 -7.72
CA ILE A 84 -3.88 6.29 -7.45
C ILE A 84 -4.46 5.61 -8.68
N LEU A 85 -5.42 6.26 -9.34
CA LEU A 85 -6.06 5.75 -10.55
C LEU A 85 -5.06 5.58 -11.69
N GLU A 86 -4.29 6.63 -11.99
CA GLU A 86 -3.24 6.62 -13.03
C GLU A 86 -2.22 5.50 -12.76
N ALA A 87 -1.76 5.36 -11.51
CA ALA A 87 -0.80 4.31 -11.14
C ALA A 87 -1.35 2.89 -11.36
N ILE A 88 -2.64 2.66 -11.06
CA ILE A 88 -3.26 1.36 -11.31
C ILE A 88 -3.43 1.14 -12.81
N GLN A 89 -3.89 2.14 -13.57
CA GLN A 89 -4.06 2.05 -15.03
C GLN A 89 -2.73 1.75 -15.73
N ASP A 90 -1.65 2.45 -15.36
CA ASP A 90 -0.31 2.22 -15.90
C ASP A 90 0.18 0.81 -15.58
N ALA A 91 0.00 0.34 -14.34
CA ALA A 91 0.38 -1.02 -13.98
C ALA A 91 -0.44 -2.07 -14.73
N MET A 92 -1.73 -1.80 -14.97
CA MET A 92 -2.62 -2.67 -15.74
C MET A 92 -2.29 -2.68 -17.24
N MET A 93 -1.88 -1.56 -17.84
CA MET A 93 -1.47 -1.53 -19.25
C MET A 93 -0.20 -2.35 -19.50
N ASN A 94 0.64 -2.52 -18.47
CA ASN A 94 1.82 -3.36 -18.49
C ASN A 94 1.54 -4.82 -18.07
N GLN A 95 0.30 -5.30 -18.23
CA GLN A 95 -0.20 -6.61 -17.74
C GLN A 95 0.62 -7.84 -18.19
N GLU A 96 1.29 -7.80 -19.34
CA GLU A 96 2.17 -8.91 -19.75
C GLU A 96 3.38 -9.11 -18.81
N ALA A 97 3.65 -8.15 -17.92
CA ALA A 97 4.82 -8.12 -17.06
C ALA A 97 4.54 -8.10 -15.54
N CYS A 98 3.31 -7.96 -15.03
CA CYS A 98 3.06 -7.91 -13.58
C CYS A 98 1.73 -8.53 -13.12
N ASN A 99 1.73 -9.07 -11.90
CA ASN A 99 0.60 -9.75 -11.27
C ASN A 99 -0.30 -8.80 -10.47
N GLY A 100 0.06 -7.52 -10.33
CA GLY A 100 -0.65 -6.57 -9.49
C GLY A 100 0.20 -5.37 -9.05
N ILE A 101 -0.36 -4.57 -8.13
CA ILE A 101 0.23 -3.35 -7.58
C ILE A 101 0.14 -3.32 -6.04
N LEU A 102 1.22 -2.83 -5.42
CA LEU A 102 1.32 -2.47 -4.01
C LEU A 102 1.18 -0.96 -3.88
N LEU A 103 0.12 -0.49 -3.22
CA LEU A 103 -0.12 0.93 -2.93
C LEU A 103 0.45 1.27 -1.54
N ASP A 104 1.70 1.73 -1.50
CA ASP A 104 2.43 2.09 -0.27
C ASP A 104 2.08 3.50 0.22
N GLY A 105 1.40 3.53 1.36
CA GLY A 105 0.93 4.76 1.99
C GLY A 105 -0.50 5.14 1.60
N PHE A 106 -1.35 4.18 1.22
CA PHE A 106 -2.79 4.38 1.01
C PHE A 106 -3.61 3.18 1.51
N PRO A 107 -4.81 3.41 2.08
CA PRO A 107 -5.32 4.68 2.61
C PRO A 107 -4.71 4.99 3.99
N ARG A 108 -4.50 6.27 4.31
CA ARG A 108 -3.92 6.73 5.58
C ARG A 108 -4.94 7.23 6.61
N CYS A 109 -6.17 7.49 6.18
CA CYS A 109 -7.30 7.89 7.04
C CYS A 109 -8.61 7.29 6.52
N MET A 110 -9.67 7.41 7.33
CA MET A 110 -11.00 6.88 7.00
C MET A 110 -11.60 7.55 5.76
N GLU A 111 -11.38 8.86 5.57
CA GLU A 111 -11.86 9.59 4.38
C GLU A 111 -11.29 9.00 3.08
N GLN A 112 -10.01 8.64 3.06
CA GLN A 112 -9.39 7.98 1.90
C GLN A 112 -9.96 6.57 1.68
N LEU A 113 -10.17 5.79 2.75
CA LEU A 113 -10.81 4.48 2.67
C LEU A 113 -12.25 4.58 2.13
N GLU A 114 -13.01 5.57 2.59
CA GLU A 114 -14.38 5.82 2.13
C GLU A 114 -14.38 6.22 0.65
N SER A 115 -13.48 7.12 0.26
CA SER A 115 -13.34 7.56 -1.12
C SER A 115 -13.01 6.43 -2.09
N TRP A 116 -12.30 5.39 -1.65
CA TRP A 116 -12.03 4.22 -2.47
C TRP A 116 -13.31 3.49 -2.90
N ASN A 117 -14.38 3.56 -2.09
CA ASN A 117 -15.66 2.95 -2.41
C ASN A 117 -16.58 3.88 -3.22
N THR A 118 -16.35 5.19 -3.24
CA THR A 118 -17.26 6.18 -3.83
C THR A 118 -16.71 6.86 -5.07
N TRP A 119 -15.39 6.95 -5.21
CA TRP A 119 -14.74 7.47 -6.41
C TRP A 119 -14.89 6.44 -7.55
N PRO A 120 -14.96 6.85 -8.83
CA PRO A 120 -15.19 5.97 -9.98
C PRO A 120 -14.03 4.98 -10.29
N PHE A 121 -13.30 4.52 -9.27
CA PHE A 121 -12.36 3.41 -9.39
C PHE A 121 -13.03 2.15 -9.96
N SER A 122 -14.31 1.88 -9.66
CA SER A 122 -15.02 0.73 -10.27
C SER A 122 -15.18 0.88 -11.77
N ASP A 123 -15.57 2.08 -12.18
CA ASP A 123 -16.04 2.37 -13.53
C ASP A 123 -14.84 2.52 -14.47
N ASP A 124 -13.78 3.17 -13.98
CA ASP A 124 -12.56 3.43 -14.73
C ASP A 124 -11.59 2.25 -14.77
N LEU A 125 -11.62 1.36 -13.77
CA LEU A 125 -10.68 0.23 -13.69
C LEU A 125 -11.29 -1.09 -14.18
N THR A 126 -12.60 -1.18 -14.43
CA THR A 126 -13.30 -2.40 -14.93
C THR A 126 -12.91 -3.69 -14.19
N LEU A 127 -12.62 -3.58 -12.90
CA LEU A 127 -12.02 -4.66 -12.13
C LEU A 127 -13.08 -5.69 -11.74
N LYS A 128 -13.02 -6.91 -12.29
CA LYS A 128 -13.91 -8.03 -11.93
C LYS A 128 -13.94 -8.23 -10.40
N GLY A 129 -15.08 -8.12 -9.71
CA GLY A 129 -15.14 -8.30 -8.24
C GLY A 129 -15.22 -7.02 -7.38
N GLY A 130 -15.46 -5.84 -7.97
CA GLY A 130 -15.88 -4.59 -7.27
C GLY A 130 -14.78 -3.82 -6.52
N SER A 131 -14.94 -2.51 -6.28
CA SER A 131 -13.90 -1.57 -5.76
C SER A 131 -13.41 -1.85 -4.34
N LYS A 132 -12.82 -3.01 -4.07
CA LYS A 132 -12.15 -3.38 -2.81
C LYS A 132 -10.70 -3.76 -3.13
N PRO A 133 -9.73 -3.47 -2.24
CA PRO A 133 -8.42 -4.11 -2.35
C PRO A 133 -8.59 -5.63 -2.19
N ASP A 134 -7.67 -6.42 -2.73
CA ASP A 134 -7.68 -7.87 -2.56
C ASP A 134 -7.14 -8.28 -1.18
N VAL A 135 -6.14 -7.54 -0.69
CA VAL A 135 -5.56 -7.72 0.66
C VAL A 135 -4.93 -6.42 1.16
N VAL A 136 -4.84 -6.29 2.48
CA VAL A 136 -4.15 -5.18 3.16
C VAL A 136 -3.02 -5.75 4.00
N LEU A 137 -1.80 -5.28 3.79
CA LEU A 137 -0.66 -5.61 4.63
C LEU A 137 -0.40 -4.44 5.60
N SER A 138 -0.33 -4.69 6.90
CA SER A 138 0.07 -3.69 7.89
C SER A 138 1.40 -4.06 8.54
N PHE A 139 2.32 -3.10 8.54
CA PHE A 139 3.63 -3.21 9.16
C PHE A 139 3.67 -2.40 10.46
N THR A 140 3.67 -3.09 11.59
CA THR A 140 3.73 -2.50 12.92
C THR A 140 5.16 -2.53 13.46
N VAL A 141 5.56 -1.49 14.17
CA VAL A 141 6.90 -1.35 14.75
C VAL A 141 6.83 -0.51 16.02
N ASN A 142 7.68 -0.82 16.99
CA ASN A 142 7.82 -0.04 18.22
C ASN A 142 8.31 1.38 17.90
N LYS A 143 7.80 2.36 18.63
CA LYS A 143 8.04 3.78 18.36
C LYS A 143 9.53 4.13 18.39
N GLU A 144 10.29 3.57 19.31
CA GLU A 144 11.73 3.82 19.49
C GLU A 144 12.52 3.33 18.29
N ILE A 145 12.21 2.11 17.82
CA ILE A 145 12.84 1.50 16.64
C ILE A 145 12.43 2.26 15.37
N ALA A 146 11.15 2.59 15.25
CA ALA A 146 10.61 3.40 14.17
C ALA A 146 11.32 4.75 14.06
N LYS A 147 11.52 5.42 15.19
CA LYS A 147 12.21 6.71 15.30
C LYS A 147 13.67 6.60 14.85
N ALA A 148 14.40 5.62 15.39
CA ALA A 148 15.78 5.37 15.02
C ALA A 148 15.94 5.14 13.51
N ARG A 149 15.08 4.29 12.92
CA ARG A 149 15.07 4.03 11.47
C ARG A 149 14.66 5.24 10.65
N TYR A 150 13.70 6.02 11.13
CA TYR A 150 13.23 7.22 10.47
C TYR A 150 14.36 8.26 10.35
N LEU A 151 15.04 8.53 11.47
CA LEU A 151 16.14 9.51 11.53
C LEU A 151 17.36 9.04 10.74
N ALA A 152 17.68 7.74 10.77
CA ALA A 152 18.80 7.18 10.00
C ALA A 152 18.60 7.26 8.47
N ARG A 153 17.35 7.37 8.00
CA ARG A 153 17.06 7.34 6.56
C ARG A 153 17.36 8.66 5.85
N GLY A 154 17.20 9.80 6.53
CA GLY A 154 17.50 11.14 5.99
C GLY A 154 16.96 11.41 4.58
N ARG A 155 15.66 11.14 4.31
CA ARG A 155 15.08 11.20 2.95
C ARG A 155 15.10 12.60 2.34
N ASP A 156 14.92 13.60 3.18
CA ASP A 156 15.06 15.02 2.86
C ASP A 156 15.75 15.63 4.08
N GLY A 157 16.70 16.57 3.94
CA GLY A 157 17.45 17.17 5.07
C GLY A 157 16.61 17.84 6.18
N ASN A 158 15.28 17.72 6.12
CA ASN A 158 14.29 18.11 7.11
C ASN A 158 13.78 16.96 7.99
N ASP A 159 14.16 15.70 7.75
CA ASP A 159 13.80 14.59 8.63
C ASP A 159 14.39 14.82 10.02
N ASN A 160 13.52 15.15 10.97
CA ASN A 160 13.89 15.42 12.36
C ASN A 160 12.89 14.78 13.32
N GLU A 161 13.27 14.76 14.60
CA GLU A 161 12.47 14.18 15.68
C GLU A 161 11.06 14.78 15.75
N GLY A 162 10.92 16.10 15.64
CA GLY A 162 9.61 16.75 15.67
C GLY A 162 8.69 16.29 14.52
N VAL A 163 9.22 16.12 13.31
CA VAL A 163 8.48 15.59 12.15
C VAL A 163 8.12 14.12 12.36
N PHE A 164 9.02 13.32 12.93
CA PHE A 164 8.73 11.93 13.28
C PHE A 164 7.57 11.83 14.28
N GLU A 165 7.64 12.55 15.40
CA GLU A 165 6.62 12.51 16.46
C GLU A 165 5.24 12.86 15.90
N LYS A 166 5.20 13.90 15.06
CA LYS A 166 4.03 14.33 14.31
C LYS A 166 3.45 13.24 13.41
N ARG A 167 4.28 12.62 12.57
CA ARG A 167 3.85 11.55 11.65
C ARG A 167 3.44 10.27 12.37
N PHE A 168 4.09 9.97 13.49
CA PHE A 168 3.75 8.81 14.31
C PHE A 168 2.42 9.03 15.04
N ALA A 169 2.19 10.22 15.59
CA ALA A 169 0.90 10.58 16.17
C ALA A 169 -0.24 10.48 15.15
N GLU A 170 -0.04 11.04 13.94
CA GLU A 170 -1.00 10.95 12.83
C GLU A 170 -1.28 9.48 12.43
N TYR A 171 -0.25 8.62 12.39
CA TYR A 171 -0.45 7.19 12.15
C TYR A 171 -1.38 6.55 13.19
N ILE A 172 -1.15 6.84 14.48
CA ILE A 172 -1.96 6.30 15.57
C ILE A 172 -3.40 6.82 15.50
N THR A 173 -3.60 8.11 15.22
CA THR A 173 -4.94 8.71 15.23
C THR A 173 -5.75 8.42 13.96
N GLU A 174 -5.10 8.33 12.80
CA GLU A 174 -5.78 8.30 11.50
C GLU A 174 -5.66 6.95 10.79
N THR A 175 -4.48 6.32 10.83
CA THR A 175 -4.22 5.07 10.09
C THR A 175 -4.62 3.83 10.88
N VAL A 176 -4.44 3.79 12.20
CA VAL A 176 -4.89 2.64 13.03
C VAL A 176 -6.40 2.39 12.94
N PRO A 177 -7.29 3.41 12.89
CA PRO A 177 -8.71 3.19 12.58
C PRO A 177 -8.97 2.48 11.24
N VAL A 178 -8.21 2.82 10.20
CA VAL A 178 -8.26 2.16 8.89
C VAL A 178 -7.84 0.69 9.01
N GLU A 179 -6.74 0.40 9.70
CA GLU A 179 -6.31 -0.97 9.99
C GLU A 179 -7.40 -1.75 10.72
N ASN A 180 -8.02 -1.15 11.74
CA ASN A 180 -9.15 -1.75 12.46
C ASN A 180 -10.35 -2.07 11.56
N ALA A 181 -10.66 -1.19 10.60
CA ALA A 181 -11.73 -1.44 9.64
C ALA A 181 -11.43 -2.66 8.76
N TYR A 182 -10.20 -2.80 8.24
CA TYR A 182 -9.81 -3.96 7.43
C TYR A 182 -9.64 -5.24 8.25
N ARG A 183 -9.21 -5.14 9.51
CA ARG A 183 -9.14 -6.27 10.45
C ARG A 183 -10.53 -6.88 10.68
N LYS A 184 -11.54 -6.03 10.92
CA LYS A 184 -12.94 -6.47 11.08
C LYS A 184 -13.51 -7.12 9.80
N ARG A 185 -12.99 -6.76 8.63
CA ARG A 185 -13.39 -7.34 7.33
C ARG A 185 -12.63 -8.61 6.97
N GLY A 186 -11.65 -9.05 7.78
CA GLY A 186 -10.84 -10.24 7.51
C GLY A 186 -9.86 -10.07 6.34
N MET A 187 -9.51 -8.82 6.00
CA MET A 187 -8.64 -8.49 4.85
C MET A 187 -7.22 -8.07 5.25
N LEU A 188 -6.96 -7.92 6.56
CA LEU A 188 -5.70 -7.43 7.09
C LEU A 188 -4.74 -8.58 7.43
N ILE A 189 -3.52 -8.52 6.92
CA ILE A 189 -2.39 -9.35 7.34
C ILE A 189 -1.37 -8.45 8.03
N GLU A 190 -1.09 -8.75 9.30
CA GLU A 190 -0.25 -7.89 10.15
C GLU A 190 1.16 -8.47 10.32
N PHE A 191 2.16 -7.61 10.35
CA PHE A 191 3.56 -8.00 10.51
C PHE A 191 4.22 -7.13 11.59
N ASP A 192 4.78 -7.78 12.59
CA ASP A 192 5.70 -7.15 13.54
C ASP A 192 7.06 -6.98 12.85
N THR A 193 7.47 -5.74 12.59
CA THR A 193 8.73 -5.43 11.90
C THR A 193 9.79 -4.88 12.85
N ASN A 194 9.81 -5.30 14.11
CA ASN A 194 10.80 -4.85 15.09
C ASN A 194 12.22 -5.40 14.84
N GLY A 195 12.35 -6.50 14.09
CA GLY A 195 13.64 -7.14 13.78
C GLY A 195 14.51 -6.38 12.78
N THR A 196 15.65 -6.96 12.40
CA THR A 196 16.52 -6.45 11.32
C THR A 196 15.81 -6.49 9.97
N LYS A 197 16.41 -5.88 8.94
CA LYS A 197 15.85 -5.92 7.58
C LYS A 197 15.67 -7.38 7.13
N GLU A 198 16.68 -8.19 7.35
CA GLU A 198 16.72 -9.61 6.97
C GLU A 198 15.66 -10.40 7.74
N GLU A 199 15.59 -10.24 9.07
CA GLU A 199 14.57 -10.91 9.90
C GLU A 199 13.14 -10.54 9.48
N ASN A 200 12.90 -9.27 9.15
CA ASN A 200 11.58 -8.82 8.72
C ASN A 200 11.21 -9.35 7.33
N VAL A 201 12.19 -9.48 6.42
CA VAL A 201 11.99 -10.10 5.09
C VAL A 201 11.68 -11.59 5.24
N ASP A 202 12.40 -12.29 6.11
CA ASP A 202 12.18 -13.72 6.36
C ASP A 202 10.83 -13.97 7.04
N LEU A 203 10.45 -13.14 8.01
CA LEU A 203 9.12 -13.17 8.63
C LEU A 203 8.02 -12.94 7.60
N LEU A 204 8.17 -11.89 6.77
CA LEU A 204 7.22 -11.53 5.73
C LEU A 204 7.01 -12.69 4.76
N THR A 205 8.10 -13.27 4.24
CA THR A 205 8.06 -14.36 3.27
C THR A 205 7.33 -15.58 3.84
N ARG A 206 7.77 -16.09 5.01
CA ARG A 206 7.14 -17.27 5.65
C ARG A 206 5.66 -17.05 5.93
N LYS A 207 5.32 -15.90 6.53
CA LYS A 207 3.94 -15.62 6.92
C LYS A 207 3.01 -15.48 5.71
N LEU A 208 3.50 -14.96 4.59
CA LEU A 208 2.72 -14.87 3.36
C LEU A 208 2.55 -16.24 2.69
N GLU A 209 3.58 -17.09 2.68
CA GLU A 209 3.51 -18.47 2.17
C GLU A 209 2.53 -19.35 2.95
N GLU A 210 2.33 -19.07 4.24
CA GLU A 210 1.37 -19.78 5.09
C GLU A 210 -0.04 -19.15 5.04
N ASN A 211 -0.19 -17.96 4.44
CA ASN A 211 -1.45 -17.22 4.49
C ASN A 211 -2.37 -17.55 3.32
N GLY A 212 -3.53 -18.15 3.63
CA GLY A 212 -4.51 -18.54 2.61
C GLY A 212 -5.08 -17.38 1.78
N LEU A 213 -5.18 -16.16 2.32
CA LEU A 213 -5.63 -14.99 1.56
C LEU A 213 -4.59 -14.58 0.52
N TRP A 214 -3.33 -14.51 0.93
CA TRP A 214 -2.21 -14.19 0.03
C TRP A 214 -1.98 -15.26 -1.03
N ASN A 215 -1.97 -16.54 -0.64
CA ASN A 215 -1.77 -17.64 -1.59
C ASN A 215 -2.87 -17.67 -2.64
N ARG A 216 -4.14 -17.47 -2.25
CA ARG A 216 -5.23 -17.35 -3.24
C ARG A 216 -5.02 -16.20 -4.22
N LEU A 217 -4.37 -15.12 -3.80
CA LEU A 217 -4.07 -13.97 -4.63
C LEU A 217 -2.91 -14.28 -5.61
N MET A 218 -1.83 -14.89 -5.12
CA MET A 218 -0.59 -15.05 -5.90
C MET A 218 -0.48 -16.36 -6.69
N THR A 219 -1.13 -17.45 -6.27
CA THR A 219 -1.03 -18.76 -6.95
C THR A 219 -1.84 -18.81 -8.26
N ILE A 220 -2.78 -17.90 -8.48
CA ILE A 220 -3.62 -17.88 -9.69
C ILE A 220 -2.88 -17.31 -10.92
N GLY A 221 -1.72 -16.66 -10.72
CA GLY A 221 -0.80 -16.28 -11.80
C GLY A 221 0.18 -17.38 -12.20
N ASP A 222 0.31 -18.46 -11.41
CA ASP A 222 1.31 -19.51 -11.61
C ASP A 222 0.74 -20.74 -12.36
N ASN A 223 0.06 -20.50 -13.48
CA ASN A 223 -0.12 -21.55 -14.50
C ASN A 223 1.17 -21.79 -15.32
N ARG A 224 2.33 -21.33 -14.81
CA ARG A 224 3.67 -21.52 -15.40
C ARG A 224 4.58 -22.46 -14.61
N LYS A 225 4.10 -23.12 -13.56
CA LYS A 225 4.78 -24.30 -13.00
C LYS A 225 4.14 -25.60 -13.50
N SER A 226 4.27 -25.83 -14.79
CA SER A 226 4.27 -27.19 -15.34
C SER A 226 5.46 -27.95 -14.74
N PHE A 227 5.15 -29.06 -14.07
CA PHE A 227 5.94 -30.28 -13.95
C PHE A 227 7.46 -30.16 -14.14
N PHE A 228 8.23 -30.24 -13.05
CA PHE A 228 9.44 -31.06 -13.01
C PHE A 228 9.52 -31.74 -11.64
N ILE A 229 8.84 -32.89 -11.53
CA ILE A 229 9.35 -33.99 -10.71
C ILE A 229 10.18 -34.81 -11.68
N VAL A 230 11.50 -34.80 -11.51
CA VAL A 230 12.42 -35.84 -12.00
C VAL A 230 13.26 -36.26 -10.81
#